data_AF-A0AAN8UQ93-F1
#
_entry.id   AF-A0AAN8UQ93-F1
#
_cell.length_a   1.000
_cell.length_b   1.000
_cell.length_c   1.000
_cell.angle_alpha   90.00
_cell.angle_beta   90.00
_cell.angle_gamma   90.00
#
_symmetry.space_group_name_H-M   'P 1'
#
loop_
_entity.id
_entity.type
_entity.pdbx_description
1 polymer ?
#
loop_
_entity_poly.entity_id
_entity_poly.type
_entity_poly.pdbx_seq_one_letter_code
_entity_poly.pdbx_strand_id
1 'polypeptide(L)'
;MDYARLGTKTEILGLISTRASDWPWLLLYKPDKSLGRVGQGPVLEWGKVSMIDAERRFLANALLDFSNERFMLLSESRIPLYNFTTIYNYLIYSDQTSIGSFDDPRKVGRGRYNRNMYPTITISDWRKGSQWFEVNHKVAIEIISDKKYYPIFVEHCHKPCFMDEHYFPTLVHILSPKENSCRSLTWVDWSIIGPHPGRFGREAFSMEFLDQIWFGANCTYNGMPTSICFLFARKFLPTTVKPLLELLFSS
;
A
#
# COMPACT_ATOMS: atom_id res chain seq x y z
N MET A 1 20.97 5.70 -10.89
CA MET A 1 19.54 5.49 -11.19
C MET A 1 19.45 4.22 -11.98
N ASP A 2 18.86 3.14 -11.45
CA ASP A 2 18.47 1.98 -12.23
C ASP A 2 17.22 1.40 -11.56
N TYR A 3 16.14 1.34 -12.32
CA TYR A 3 14.85 0.85 -11.91
C TYR A 3 14.67 -0.55 -12.50
N ALA A 4 14.11 -1.49 -11.74
CA ALA A 4 13.50 -2.66 -12.36
C ALA A 4 12.26 -2.15 -13.13
N ARG A 5 12.34 -2.10 -14.46
CA ARG A 5 11.21 -1.71 -15.31
C ARG A 5 10.20 -2.85 -15.33
N LEU A 6 8.99 -2.54 -14.86
CA LEU A 6 7.81 -3.37 -15.09
C LEU A 6 7.43 -3.37 -16.56
N GLY A 7 7.00 -4.53 -17.05
CA GLY A 7 6.26 -4.64 -18.30
C GLY A 7 5.03 -3.72 -18.28
N THR A 8 4.98 -2.85 -19.28
CA THR A 8 3.88 -1.98 -19.77
C THR A 8 3.08 -1.06 -18.85
N LYS A 9 3.13 -1.09 -17.50
CA LYS A 9 2.58 0.01 -16.67
C LYS A 9 3.35 0.24 -15.34
N THR A 10 4.15 1.30 -15.33
CA THR A 10 4.47 2.25 -14.23
C THR A 10 4.07 1.89 -12.79
N GLU A 11 4.74 0.95 -12.13
CA GLU A 11 4.63 0.73 -10.68
C GLU A 11 6.04 0.45 -10.10
N ILE A 12 6.69 1.48 -9.58
CA ILE A 12 7.87 1.27 -8.72
C ILE A 12 7.36 0.82 -7.37
N LEU A 13 7.84 -0.33 -6.86
CA LEU A 13 7.69 -0.70 -5.45
C LEU A 13 8.78 0.06 -4.67
N GLY A 14 8.36 1.00 -3.82
CA GLY A 14 9.27 1.73 -2.93
C GLY A 14 8.80 1.60 -1.48
N LEU A 15 9.75 1.33 -0.57
CA LEU A 15 9.60 1.36 0.87
C LEU A 15 10.04 2.75 1.29
N ILE A 16 9.33 3.38 2.22
CA ILE A 16 9.95 4.43 3.03
C ILE A 16 10.23 3.80 4.38
N SER A 17 11.51 3.64 4.71
CA SER A 17 11.92 3.56 6.11
C SER A 17 12.05 4.98 6.64
N THR A 18 11.50 5.22 7.83
CA THR A 18 11.41 6.55 8.45
C THR A 18 12.57 6.76 9.43
N ARG A 19 13.82 6.58 8.97
CA ARG A 19 15.01 6.95 9.77
C ARG A 19 15.23 8.45 9.70
N ALA A 20 15.38 9.11 10.85
CA ALA A 20 15.57 10.56 10.92
C ALA A 20 16.85 11.07 10.22
N SER A 21 17.89 10.22 10.07
CA SER A 21 19.18 10.59 9.48
C SER A 21 19.22 10.62 7.94
N ASP A 22 18.22 10.05 7.27
CA ASP A 22 18.27 9.78 5.82
C ASP A 22 17.60 10.89 4.99
N TRP A 23 17.58 12.08 5.59
CA TRP A 23 16.76 13.27 5.32
C TRP A 23 16.77 13.88 3.90
N PRO A 24 17.75 13.71 2.98
CA PRO A 24 17.63 14.33 1.65
C PRO A 24 16.83 13.51 0.64
N TRP A 25 16.50 12.25 0.92
CA TRP A 25 15.78 11.41 -0.01
C TRP A 25 14.74 10.61 0.76
N LEU A 26 13.47 10.72 0.37
CA LEU A 26 12.60 9.54 0.42
C LEU A 26 13.41 8.40 -0.22
N LEU A 27 14.06 7.57 0.60
CA LEU A 27 14.83 6.46 0.11
C LEU A 27 13.82 5.45 -0.39
N LEU A 28 13.46 5.54 -1.68
CA LEU A 28 13.02 4.38 -2.43
C LEU A 28 14.09 3.32 -2.17
N TYR A 29 13.77 2.33 -1.32
CA TYR A 29 14.68 1.23 -1.08
C TYR A 29 15.10 0.65 -2.44
N LYS A 30 16.36 0.89 -2.82
CA LYS A 30 16.96 0.30 -4.01
C LYS A 30 17.67 -0.95 -3.53
N PRO A 31 17.21 -2.16 -3.92
CA PRO A 31 17.95 -3.36 -3.59
C PRO A 31 19.38 -3.21 -4.11
N ASP A 32 20.35 -3.50 -3.25
CA ASP A 32 21.77 -3.44 -3.56
C ASP A 32 22.07 -4.31 -4.79
N LYS A 33 22.79 -3.74 -5.76
CA LYS A 33 23.27 -4.45 -6.96
C LYS A 33 24.29 -5.54 -6.64
N SER A 34 24.83 -5.58 -5.42
CA SER A 34 25.79 -6.59 -4.97
C SER A 34 25.14 -7.97 -4.72
N LEU A 35 23.81 -8.03 -4.55
CA LEU A 35 23.06 -9.28 -4.41
C LEU A 35 22.72 -9.91 -5.77
N GLY A 36 23.76 -10.24 -6.52
CA GLY A 36 23.68 -11.01 -7.75
C GLY A 36 23.11 -10.25 -8.95
N ARG A 37 23.60 -10.58 -10.14
CA ARG A 37 23.10 -10.05 -11.41
C ARG A 37 21.58 -10.29 -11.54
N VAL A 38 20.74 -9.28 -11.29
CA VAL A 38 19.32 -9.33 -11.67
C VAL A 38 19.20 -8.92 -13.14
N GLY A 39 19.69 -9.79 -14.02
CA GLY A 39 19.18 -9.87 -15.39
C GLY A 39 17.95 -10.76 -15.34
N GLN A 40 16.76 -10.16 -15.45
CA GLN A 40 15.43 -10.79 -15.36
C GLN A 40 15.01 -11.21 -13.93
N GLY A 41 14.55 -10.23 -13.14
CA GLY A 41 13.63 -10.52 -12.04
C GLY A 41 12.32 -11.12 -12.58
N PRO A 42 11.55 -11.86 -11.76
CA PRO A 42 10.28 -12.45 -12.20
C PRO A 42 9.33 -11.36 -12.70
N VAL A 43 8.56 -11.67 -13.74
CA VAL A 43 7.53 -10.78 -14.26
C VAL A 43 6.48 -10.57 -13.17
N LEU A 44 6.38 -9.34 -12.67
CA LEU A 44 5.33 -8.98 -11.71
C LEU A 44 4.02 -8.83 -12.47
N GLU A 45 3.03 -9.58 -12.04
CA GLU A 45 1.71 -9.59 -12.65
C GLU A 45 0.66 -9.24 -11.61
N TRP A 46 -0.15 -8.24 -11.93
CA TRP A 46 -1.24 -7.80 -11.07
C TRP A 46 -2.19 -8.95 -10.73
N GLY A 47 -2.59 -9.04 -9.46
CA GLY A 47 -3.47 -10.11 -8.99
C GLY A 47 -2.81 -11.47 -8.76
N LYS A 48 -1.53 -11.66 -9.10
CA LYS A 48 -0.84 -12.95 -9.02
C LYS A 48 0.13 -13.04 -7.84
N VAL A 49 0.53 -14.28 -7.53
CA VAL A 49 1.54 -14.61 -6.52
C VAL A 49 2.86 -13.86 -6.71
N SER A 50 3.29 -13.62 -7.96
CA SER A 50 4.56 -12.93 -8.22
C SER A 50 4.61 -11.52 -7.63
N MET A 51 3.46 -10.83 -7.54
CA MET A 51 3.37 -9.53 -6.88
C MET A 51 3.59 -9.65 -5.37
N ILE A 52 2.90 -10.60 -4.71
CA ILE A 52 3.06 -10.82 -3.26
C ILE A 52 4.46 -11.31 -2.92
N ASP A 53 5.05 -12.19 -3.73
CA ASP A 53 6.43 -12.66 -3.52
C ASP A 53 7.41 -11.48 -3.53
N ALA A 54 7.22 -10.53 -4.45
CA ALA A 54 8.04 -9.33 -4.50
C ALA A 54 7.84 -8.45 -3.25
N GLU A 55 6.60 -8.20 -2.83
CA GLU A 55 6.27 -7.41 -1.64
C GLU A 55 6.81 -8.04 -0.35
N ARG A 56 6.70 -9.37 -0.19
CA ARG A 56 7.24 -10.11 0.96
C ARG A 56 8.76 -10.07 0.99
N ARG A 57 9.44 -10.29 -0.15
CA ARG A 57 10.91 -10.19 -0.25
C ARG A 57 11.39 -8.78 0.05
N PHE A 58 10.61 -7.80 -0.37
CA PHE A 58 10.90 -6.40 -0.13
C PHE A 58 10.82 -6.04 1.36
N LEU A 59 9.75 -6.44 2.05
CA LEU A 59 9.63 -6.32 3.51
C LEU A 59 10.77 -7.05 4.23
N ALA A 60 11.08 -8.28 3.83
CA ALA A 60 12.13 -9.07 4.46
C ALA A 60 13.51 -8.41 4.35
N ASN A 61 13.80 -7.81 3.20
CA ASN A 61 15.05 -7.10 2.98
C ASN A 61 15.11 -5.79 3.80
N ALA A 62 13.99 -5.06 3.87
CA ALA A 62 13.90 -3.85 4.68
C ALA A 62 14.04 -4.14 6.18
N LEU A 63 13.56 -5.30 6.65
CA LEU A 63 13.68 -5.72 8.05
C LEU A 63 15.13 -6.09 8.46
N LEU A 64 16.07 -6.17 7.51
CA LEU A 64 17.50 -6.38 7.83
C LEU A 64 18.13 -5.17 8.52
N ASP A 65 17.56 -3.96 8.33
CA ASP A 65 17.92 -2.80 9.13
C ASP A 65 16.91 -2.64 10.28
N PHE A 66 17.37 -2.96 11.49
CA PHE A 66 16.58 -2.93 12.72
C PHE A 66 16.09 -1.53 13.12
N SER A 67 16.59 -0.47 12.50
CA SER A 67 16.10 0.89 12.76
C SER A 67 14.86 1.28 11.94
N ASN A 68 14.43 0.41 11.02
CA ASN A 68 13.25 0.64 10.20
C ASN A 68 11.98 0.32 11.00
N GLU A 69 11.22 1.36 11.38
CA GLU A 69 10.02 1.19 12.22
C GLU A 69 8.72 1.02 11.40
N ARG A 70 8.66 1.66 10.24
CA ARG A 70 7.46 1.73 9.38
C ARG A 70 7.83 1.37 7.94
N PHE A 71 6.92 0.67 7.26
CA PHE A 71 7.14 0.05 5.97
C PHE A 71 5.96 0.37 5.07
N MET A 72 6.15 1.22 4.07
CA MET A 72 5.06 1.66 3.20
C MET A 72 5.33 1.31 1.75
N LEU A 73 4.35 0.74 1.06
CA LEU A 73 4.42 0.52 -0.37
C LEU A 73 3.91 1.75 -1.13
N LEU A 74 4.78 2.42 -1.89
CA LEU A 74 4.46 3.58 -2.75
C LEU A 74 4.54 3.26 -4.25
N SER A 75 4.04 4.15 -5.12
CA SER A 75 4.26 4.11 -6.58
C SER A 75 4.48 5.50 -7.18
N GLU A 76 5.10 5.60 -8.36
CA GLU A 76 5.46 6.87 -9.01
C GLU A 76 4.28 7.82 -9.29
N SER A 77 3.07 7.26 -9.35
CA SER A 77 1.84 8.03 -9.60
C SER A 77 1.15 8.54 -8.34
N ARG A 78 1.84 8.46 -7.19
CA ARG A 78 1.39 9.01 -5.92
C ARG A 78 2.08 10.32 -5.61
N ILE A 79 1.29 11.22 -5.03
CA ILE A 79 1.77 12.49 -4.51
C ILE A 79 1.57 12.50 -2.99
N PRO A 80 2.48 13.14 -2.23
CA PRO A 80 2.19 13.51 -0.85
C PRO A 80 1.15 14.62 -0.80
N LEU A 81 0.23 14.56 0.16
CA LEU A 81 -0.78 15.60 0.43
C LEU A 81 -0.34 16.59 1.51
N TYR A 82 0.74 16.28 2.22
CA TYR A 82 1.29 17.10 3.29
C TYR A 82 2.82 17.14 3.16
N ASN A 83 3.45 18.09 3.87
CA ASN A 83 4.90 18.14 3.94
C ASN A 83 5.46 16.89 4.65
N PHE A 84 6.76 16.67 4.47
CA PHE A 84 7.43 15.50 5.02
C PHE A 84 7.28 15.41 6.55
N THR A 85 7.47 16.51 7.29
CA THR A 85 7.40 16.52 8.76
C THR A 85 6.05 16.01 9.25
N THR A 86 4.95 16.45 8.62
CA THR A 86 3.60 15.98 8.95
C THR A 86 3.45 14.49 8.65
N ILE A 87 3.88 14.02 7.47
CA ILE A 87 3.80 12.61 7.09
C ILE A 87 4.64 11.73 8.03
N TYR A 88 5.88 12.14 8.31
CA TYR A 88 6.81 11.43 9.18
C TYR A 88 6.25 11.30 10.60
N ASN A 89 5.84 12.41 11.20
CA ASN A 89 5.29 12.40 12.56
C ASN A 89 4.01 11.56 12.62
N TYR A 90 3.16 11.63 11.59
CA TYR A 90 1.98 10.79 11.51
C TYR A 90 2.33 9.29 11.50
N LEU A 91 3.34 8.88 10.74
CA LEU A 91 3.71 7.47 10.63
C LEU A 91 4.42 6.96 11.90
N ILE A 92 5.40 7.71 12.41
CA ILE A 92 6.20 7.29 13.57
C ILE A 92 5.40 7.28 14.87
N TYR A 93 4.47 8.22 15.05
CA TYR A 93 3.64 8.27 16.25
C TYR A 93 2.34 7.47 16.13
N SER A 94 2.09 6.79 15.00
CA SER A 94 0.90 5.95 14.84
C SER A 94 1.02 4.66 15.65
N ASP A 95 0.05 4.37 16.50
CA ASP A 95 -0.05 3.10 17.23
C ASP A 95 -0.49 1.93 16.32
N GLN A 96 -1.10 2.25 15.18
CA GLN A 96 -1.65 1.29 14.23
C GLN A 96 -0.91 1.28 12.90
N THR A 97 -1.05 0.16 12.20
CA THR A 97 -0.77 -0.09 10.79
C THR A 97 -1.95 0.38 9.92
N SER A 98 -1.70 0.67 8.64
CA SER A 98 -2.71 1.08 7.67
C SER A 98 -2.77 0.16 6.46
N ILE A 99 -3.50 -0.95 6.62
CA ILE A 99 -3.96 -1.81 5.54
C ILE A 99 -5.48 -1.68 5.41
N GLY A 100 -5.95 -1.25 4.24
CA GLY A 100 -7.37 -1.28 3.92
C GLY A 100 -7.91 -2.70 4.05
N SER A 101 -8.89 -2.93 4.92
CA SER A 101 -9.39 -4.27 5.22
C SER A 101 -10.90 -4.23 5.47
N PHE A 102 -11.65 -4.79 4.53
CA PHE A 102 -13.11 -4.68 4.49
C PHE A 102 -13.77 -6.04 4.26
N ASP A 103 -14.89 -6.27 4.93
CA ASP A 103 -15.84 -7.30 4.55
C ASP A 103 -16.74 -6.79 3.43
N ASP A 104 -16.37 -7.07 2.18
CA ASP A 104 -17.14 -6.61 1.02
C ASP A 104 -18.08 -7.74 0.55
N PRO A 105 -19.41 -7.66 0.79
CA PRO A 105 -20.34 -8.73 0.43
C PRO A 105 -20.54 -8.88 -1.08
N ARG A 106 -20.03 -7.95 -1.90
CA ARG A 106 -20.22 -7.94 -3.35
C ARG A 106 -19.34 -8.99 -4.05
N LYS A 107 -19.57 -9.17 -5.35
CA LYS A 107 -18.79 -10.09 -6.21
C LYS A 107 -17.28 -9.83 -6.16
N VAL A 108 -16.88 -8.57 -5.99
CA VAL A 108 -15.48 -8.14 -5.93
C VAL A 108 -14.81 -8.39 -4.57
N GLY A 109 -15.57 -8.76 -3.54
CA GLY A 109 -15.08 -9.11 -2.20
C GLY A 109 -15.28 -10.59 -1.91
N ARG A 110 -16.32 -10.94 -1.15
CA ARG A 110 -16.69 -12.33 -0.81
C ARG A 110 -16.93 -13.20 -2.05
N GLY A 111 -17.36 -12.63 -3.17
CA GLY A 111 -17.51 -13.39 -4.43
C GLY A 111 -16.21 -13.90 -5.04
N ARG A 112 -15.04 -13.46 -4.56
CA ARG A 112 -13.71 -13.95 -4.96
C ARG A 112 -13.14 -15.02 -4.02
N TYR A 113 -13.82 -15.31 -2.91
CA TYR A 113 -13.38 -16.34 -1.97
C TYR A 113 -13.53 -17.74 -2.58
N ASN A 114 -12.48 -18.55 -2.43
CA ASN A 114 -12.50 -19.96 -2.85
C ASN A 114 -12.82 -20.86 -1.66
N ARG A 115 -13.86 -21.68 -1.78
CA ARG A 115 -14.31 -22.57 -0.70
C ARG A 115 -13.27 -23.60 -0.27
N ASN A 116 -12.31 -23.94 -1.14
CA ASN A 116 -11.21 -24.86 -0.82
C ASN A 116 -10.22 -24.29 0.20
N MET A 117 -10.27 -22.98 0.49
CA MET A 117 -9.49 -22.37 1.56
C MET A 117 -9.99 -22.75 2.97
N TYR A 118 -11.23 -23.24 3.08
CA TYR A 118 -11.78 -23.79 4.32
C TYR A 118 -11.15 -25.16 4.62
N PRO A 119 -10.86 -25.51 5.89
CA PRO A 119 -11.21 -24.78 7.11
C PRO A 119 -10.20 -23.73 7.56
N THR A 120 -9.03 -23.65 6.92
CA THR A 120 -7.93 -22.84 7.44
C THR A 120 -8.18 -21.34 7.34
N ILE A 121 -8.82 -20.88 6.26
CA ILE A 121 -9.32 -19.51 6.10
C ILE A 121 -10.80 -19.63 5.87
N THR A 122 -11.62 -19.06 6.75
CA THR A 122 -13.07 -19.07 6.61
C THR A 122 -13.55 -17.86 5.79
N ILE A 123 -14.79 -17.90 5.30
CA ILE A 123 -15.40 -16.75 4.62
C ILE A 123 -15.51 -15.53 5.55
N SER A 124 -15.63 -15.74 6.88
CA SER A 124 -15.64 -14.65 7.87
C SER A 124 -14.27 -13.99 8.04
N ASP A 125 -13.19 -14.74 7.80
CA ASP A 125 -11.83 -14.20 7.83
C ASP A 125 -11.50 -13.39 6.57
N TRP A 126 -12.20 -13.67 5.46
CA TRP A 126 -11.92 -13.09 4.16
C TRP A 126 -12.09 -11.57 4.15
N ARG A 127 -11.03 -10.86 3.78
CA ARG A 127 -11.03 -9.40 3.65
C ARG A 127 -10.60 -8.96 2.26
N LYS A 128 -11.09 -7.80 1.86
CA LYS A 128 -10.69 -7.08 0.66
C LYS A 128 -10.00 -5.78 1.07
N GLY A 129 -8.97 -5.39 0.33
CA GLY A 129 -8.25 -4.14 0.47
C GLY A 129 -7.72 -3.63 -0.85
N SER A 130 -6.77 -2.69 -0.76
CA SER A 130 -5.89 -2.35 -1.87
C SER A 130 -4.54 -3.03 -1.68
N GLN A 131 -3.80 -3.22 -2.78
CA GLN A 131 -2.39 -3.60 -2.75
C GLN A 131 -1.53 -2.64 -1.90
N TRP A 132 -1.90 -1.36 -1.83
CA TRP A 132 -1.13 -0.37 -1.10
C TRP A 132 -1.34 -0.50 0.39
N PHE A 133 -0.22 -0.62 1.10
CA PHE A 133 -0.18 -0.75 2.55
C PHE A 133 0.88 0.18 3.14
N GLU A 134 0.69 0.45 4.42
CA GLU A 134 1.72 0.89 5.32
C GLU A 134 1.61 0.03 6.58
N VAL A 135 2.72 -0.55 7.06
CA VAL A 135 2.75 -1.47 8.20
C VAL A 135 3.88 -1.10 9.16
N ASN A 136 3.66 -1.34 10.45
CA ASN A 136 4.72 -1.25 11.46
C ASN A 136 5.63 -2.50 11.44
N HIS A 137 6.76 -2.41 12.14
CA HIS A 137 7.75 -3.48 12.24
C HIS A 137 7.16 -4.84 12.69
N LYS A 138 6.25 -4.84 13.67
CA LYS A 138 5.60 -6.07 14.17
C LYS A 138 4.78 -6.75 13.07
N VAL A 139 3.90 -6.02 12.39
CA VAL A 139 3.05 -6.57 11.31
C VAL A 139 3.88 -6.96 10.09
N ALA A 140 4.97 -6.24 9.80
CA ALA A 140 5.90 -6.63 8.74
C ALA A 140 6.51 -8.02 8.99
N ILE A 141 6.92 -8.31 10.24
CA ILE A 141 7.43 -9.64 10.64
C ILE A 141 6.34 -10.71 10.47
N GLU A 142 5.12 -10.44 10.91
CA GLU A 142 3.99 -11.38 10.76
C GLU A 142 3.74 -11.73 9.30
N ILE A 143 3.79 -10.73 8.41
CA ILE A 143 3.66 -10.94 6.96
C ILE A 143 4.77 -11.87 6.45
N ILE A 144 6.05 -11.54 6.67
CA ILE A 144 7.16 -12.30 6.08
C ILE A 144 7.34 -13.70 6.68
N SER A 145 6.89 -13.90 7.93
CA SER A 145 7.00 -15.17 8.66
C SER A 145 5.80 -16.09 8.44
N ASP A 146 4.74 -15.62 7.77
CA ASP A 146 3.57 -16.45 7.48
C ASP A 146 3.95 -17.65 6.60
N LYS A 147 3.78 -18.85 7.18
CA LYS A 147 3.94 -20.16 6.57
C LYS A 147 2.63 -20.94 6.49
N LYS A 148 1.54 -20.41 7.06
CA LYS A 148 0.26 -21.12 7.22
C LYS A 148 -0.76 -20.67 6.17
N TYR A 149 -0.92 -19.36 5.99
CA TYR A 149 -1.96 -18.81 5.13
C TYR A 149 -1.42 -18.55 3.72
N TYR A 150 -0.18 -18.08 3.59
CA TYR A 150 0.46 -17.83 2.31
C TYR A 150 0.33 -19.01 1.31
N PRO A 151 0.69 -20.27 1.65
CA PRO A 151 0.60 -21.38 0.71
C PRO A 151 -0.84 -21.64 0.22
N ILE A 152 -1.83 -21.41 1.08
CA ILE A 152 -3.26 -21.58 0.76
C ILE A 152 -3.71 -20.53 -0.25
N PHE A 153 -3.26 -19.28 -0.10
CA PHE A 153 -3.50 -18.26 -1.12
C PHE A 153 -2.81 -18.61 -2.44
N VAL A 154 -1.55 -19.09 -2.40
CA VAL A 154 -0.83 -19.52 -3.60
C VAL A 154 -1.58 -20.63 -4.34
N GLU A 155 -2.17 -21.58 -3.61
CA GLU A 155 -2.88 -22.73 -4.17
C GLU A 155 -4.31 -22.41 -4.64
N HIS A 156 -5.00 -21.47 -4.00
CA HIS A 156 -6.45 -21.30 -4.20
C HIS A 156 -6.89 -19.90 -4.64
N CYS A 157 -6.05 -18.87 -4.50
CA CYS A 157 -6.33 -17.53 -5.00
C CYS A 157 -5.87 -17.40 -6.46
N HIS A 158 -6.71 -17.89 -7.36
CA HIS A 158 -6.59 -17.67 -8.80
C HIS A 158 -7.79 -16.87 -9.29
N LYS A 159 -7.72 -16.33 -10.52
CA LYS A 159 -8.84 -15.58 -11.12
C LYS A 159 -10.17 -16.32 -10.86
N PRO A 160 -11.18 -15.66 -10.27
CA PRO A 160 -11.36 -14.20 -10.16
C PRO A 160 -10.71 -13.53 -8.94
N CYS A 161 -9.97 -14.26 -8.10
CA CYS A 161 -9.23 -13.73 -6.95
C CYS A 161 -7.99 -12.92 -7.39
N PHE A 162 -7.72 -11.82 -6.67
CA PHE A 162 -6.52 -11.00 -6.82
C PHE A 162 -5.76 -11.00 -5.49
N MET A 163 -4.59 -11.65 -5.49
CA MET A 163 -3.90 -11.98 -4.24
C MET A 163 -3.38 -10.72 -3.52
N ASP A 164 -2.92 -9.73 -4.27
CA ASP A 164 -2.52 -8.39 -3.83
C ASP A 164 -3.66 -7.55 -3.22
N GLU A 165 -4.93 -7.85 -3.52
CA GLU A 165 -6.08 -7.17 -2.91
C GLU A 165 -6.68 -7.93 -1.70
N HIS A 166 -6.26 -9.17 -1.45
CA HIS A 166 -6.92 -10.04 -0.46
C HIS A 166 -5.99 -10.66 0.57
N TYR A 167 -4.73 -10.93 0.23
CA TYR A 167 -3.82 -11.66 1.11
C TYR A 167 -3.46 -10.87 2.38
N PHE A 168 -2.80 -9.71 2.26
CA PHE A 168 -2.44 -8.91 3.43
C PHE A 168 -3.65 -8.48 4.27
N PRO A 169 -4.77 -7.99 3.66
CA PRO A 169 -5.97 -7.65 4.43
C PRO A 169 -6.53 -8.81 5.26
N THR A 170 -6.53 -10.03 4.69
CA THR A 170 -7.03 -11.24 5.36
C THR A 170 -6.05 -11.70 6.45
N LEU A 171 -4.76 -11.77 6.14
CA LEU A 171 -3.73 -12.19 7.10
C LEU A 171 -3.73 -11.31 8.35
N VAL A 172 -3.73 -9.98 8.16
CA VAL A 172 -3.70 -9.03 9.28
C VAL A 172 -5.01 -9.04 10.06
N HIS A 173 -6.14 -9.28 9.41
CA HIS A 173 -7.41 -9.47 10.12
C HIS A 173 -7.40 -10.70 11.03
N ILE A 174 -6.79 -11.80 10.58
CA ILE A 174 -6.67 -13.03 11.36
C ILE A 174 -5.68 -12.87 12.51
N LEU A 175 -4.50 -12.31 12.26
CA LEU A 175 -3.39 -12.30 13.23
C LEU A 175 -3.39 -11.08 14.15
N SER A 176 -3.71 -9.90 13.61
CA SER A 176 -3.46 -8.62 14.27
C SER A 176 -4.59 -7.60 14.07
N PRO A 177 -5.87 -7.96 14.33
CA PRO A 177 -7.01 -7.09 14.03
C PRO A 177 -7.01 -5.76 14.83
N LYS A 178 -6.41 -5.74 16.02
CA LYS A 178 -6.32 -4.53 16.86
C LYS A 178 -5.21 -3.57 16.44
N GLU A 179 -4.20 -4.09 15.75
CA GLU A 179 -3.03 -3.33 15.28
C GLU A 179 -3.30 -2.62 13.95
N ASN A 180 -4.45 -2.87 13.30
CA ASN A 180 -4.77 -2.30 11.99
C ASN A 180 -5.90 -1.29 12.09
N SER A 181 -5.70 -0.13 11.47
CA SER A 181 -6.71 0.92 11.31
C SER A 181 -7.79 0.56 10.26
N CYS A 182 -7.63 -0.56 9.54
CA CYS A 182 -8.52 -1.05 8.48
C CYS A 182 -8.73 -0.06 7.31
N ARG A 183 -7.85 0.94 7.18
CA ARG A 183 -7.88 1.97 6.13
C ARG A 183 -6.55 2.08 5.39
N SER A 184 -6.61 2.61 4.19
CA SER A 184 -5.43 3.00 3.41
C SER A 184 -5.08 4.46 3.68
N LEU A 185 -3.78 4.78 3.71
CA LEU A 185 -3.28 6.15 3.76
C LEU A 185 -3.25 6.83 2.38
N THR A 186 -3.68 6.13 1.33
CA THR A 186 -3.72 6.65 -0.04
C THR A 186 -5.16 6.89 -0.48
N TRP A 187 -5.51 8.15 -0.71
CA TRP A 187 -6.75 8.54 -1.34
C TRP A 187 -6.77 8.11 -2.82
N VAL A 188 -7.92 7.64 -3.26
CA VAL A 188 -8.18 7.12 -4.60
C VAL A 188 -9.55 7.57 -5.05
N ASP A 189 -9.64 8.11 -6.26
CA ASP A 189 -10.93 8.44 -6.84
C ASP A 189 -11.60 7.20 -7.47
N TRP A 190 -12.74 6.83 -6.91
CA TRP A 190 -13.61 5.76 -7.42
C TRP A 190 -14.92 6.29 -8.02
N SER A 191 -14.99 7.58 -8.35
CA SER A 191 -16.14 8.19 -9.03
C SER A 191 -16.48 7.47 -10.35
N ILE A 192 -15.47 6.90 -11.01
CA ILE A 192 -15.62 6.05 -12.18
C ILE A 192 -15.70 4.58 -11.73
N ILE A 193 -16.81 3.92 -12.06
CA ILE A 193 -17.01 2.49 -11.79
C ILE A 193 -16.08 1.67 -12.70
N GLY A 194 -15.14 0.94 -12.11
CA GLY A 194 -14.22 0.09 -12.86
C GLY A 194 -13.19 -0.63 -11.98
N PRO A 195 -12.29 -1.45 -12.58
CA PRO A 195 -11.23 -2.14 -11.86
C PRO A 195 -10.06 -1.23 -11.46
N HIS A 196 -10.07 0.03 -11.93
CA HIS A 196 -9.01 1.00 -11.69
C HIS A 196 -9.62 2.35 -11.29
N PRO A 197 -8.99 3.08 -10.36
CA PRO A 197 -9.45 4.41 -9.98
C PRO A 197 -9.32 5.40 -11.15
N GLY A 198 -10.03 6.52 -11.04
CA GLY A 198 -9.92 7.67 -11.94
C GLY A 198 -8.47 8.15 -12.08
N ARG A 199 -8.17 8.77 -13.23
CA ARG A 199 -6.88 9.39 -13.52
C ARG A 199 -7.05 10.89 -13.64
N PHE A 200 -6.23 11.64 -12.91
CA PHE A 200 -6.27 13.09 -12.92
C PHE A 200 -5.19 13.66 -13.85
N GLY A 201 -5.64 14.49 -14.80
CA GLY A 201 -4.80 15.29 -15.69
C GLY A 201 -4.59 16.72 -15.16
N ARG A 202 -3.85 17.55 -15.89
CA ARG A 202 -3.39 18.89 -15.45
C ARG A 202 -4.52 19.83 -14.99
N GLU A 203 -5.73 19.69 -15.53
CA GLU A 203 -6.87 20.58 -15.24
C GLU A 203 -7.68 20.19 -14.00
N ALA A 204 -7.35 19.08 -13.33
CA ALA A 204 -8.11 18.58 -12.18
C ALA A 204 -7.70 19.20 -10.83
N PHE A 205 -6.78 20.17 -10.81
CA PHE A 205 -6.25 20.73 -9.58
C PHE A 205 -6.80 22.11 -9.32
N SER A 206 -7.70 22.16 -8.36
CA SER A 206 -8.16 23.38 -7.72
C SER A 206 -8.08 23.21 -6.20
N MET A 207 -8.12 24.31 -5.45
CA MET A 207 -8.14 24.23 -3.99
C MET A 207 -9.37 23.47 -3.50
N GLU A 208 -10.49 23.58 -4.20
CA GLU A 208 -11.72 22.84 -3.90
C GLU A 208 -11.53 21.32 -4.00
N PHE A 209 -10.70 20.84 -4.93
CA PHE A 209 -10.35 19.43 -5.02
C PHE A 209 -9.52 18.96 -3.82
N LEU A 210 -8.54 19.77 -3.39
CA LEU A 210 -7.73 19.46 -2.20
C LEU A 210 -8.57 19.52 -0.91
N ASP A 211 -9.47 20.49 -0.81
CA ASP A 211 -10.42 20.61 0.30
C ASP A 211 -11.33 19.39 0.38
N GLN A 212 -11.78 18.84 -0.76
CA GLN A 212 -12.53 17.59 -0.77
C GLN A 212 -11.71 16.41 -0.22
N ILE A 213 -10.42 16.35 -0.51
CA ILE A 213 -9.55 15.28 0.02
C ILE A 213 -9.28 15.46 1.52
N TRP A 214 -8.99 16.69 1.96
CA TRP A 214 -8.63 17.01 3.35
C TRP A 214 -9.82 17.07 4.31
N PHE A 215 -11.00 17.49 3.83
CA PHE A 215 -12.17 17.74 4.67
C PHE A 215 -13.37 16.87 4.30
N GLY A 216 -13.29 16.08 3.22
CA GLY A 216 -14.39 15.21 2.78
C GLY A 216 -14.56 13.92 3.58
N ALA A 217 -13.65 13.62 4.52
CA ALA A 217 -13.73 12.44 5.39
C ALA A 217 -13.22 12.74 6.80
N ASN A 218 -13.88 12.16 7.79
CA ASN A 218 -13.39 12.06 9.16
C ASN A 218 -12.95 10.61 9.41
N CYS A 219 -11.86 10.46 10.15
CA CYS A 219 -11.31 9.16 10.51
C CYS A 219 -10.69 9.22 11.91
N THR A 220 -10.21 8.07 12.37
CA THR A 220 -9.57 7.93 13.67
C THR A 220 -8.06 7.75 13.49
N TYR A 221 -7.30 8.42 14.35
CA TYR A 221 -5.86 8.29 14.50
C TYR A 221 -5.54 8.17 15.99
N ASN A 222 -4.90 7.06 16.39
CA ASN A 222 -4.60 6.72 17.79
C ASN A 222 -5.82 6.87 18.74
N GLY A 223 -6.98 6.39 18.28
CA GLY A 223 -8.24 6.49 19.04
C GLY A 223 -8.93 7.86 19.02
N MET A 224 -8.32 8.89 18.43
CA MET A 224 -8.86 10.25 18.38
C MET A 224 -9.37 10.62 16.97
N PRO A 225 -10.48 11.38 16.85
CA PRO A 225 -10.92 11.91 15.57
C PRO A 225 -9.88 12.84 14.93
N THR A 226 -9.71 12.74 13.61
CA THR A 226 -8.84 13.62 12.83
C THR A 226 -9.40 13.84 11.42
N SER A 227 -9.01 14.95 10.79
CA SER A 227 -9.23 15.22 9.36
C SER A 227 -8.10 14.68 8.47
N ILE A 228 -6.95 14.28 9.04
CA ILE A 228 -5.83 13.73 8.27
C ILE A 228 -6.06 12.23 8.02
N CYS A 229 -6.90 11.93 7.02
CA CYS A 229 -7.27 10.55 6.69
C CYS A 229 -6.41 9.90 5.63
N PHE A 230 -5.78 10.70 4.77
CA PHE A 230 -4.92 10.25 3.70
C PHE A 230 -3.65 11.08 3.69
N LEU A 231 -2.49 10.43 3.62
CA LEU A 231 -1.20 11.10 3.48
C LEU A 231 -0.79 11.25 2.01
N PHE A 232 -1.36 10.41 1.14
CA PHE A 232 -1.06 10.36 -0.29
C PHE A 232 -2.34 10.35 -1.11
N ALA A 233 -2.25 10.71 -2.38
CA ALA A 233 -3.32 10.52 -3.35
C ALA A 233 -2.80 9.84 -4.63
N ARG A 234 -3.69 9.17 -5.38
CA ARG A 234 -3.45 8.61 -6.73
C ARG A 234 -4.75 8.56 -7.55
N LYS A 235 -4.72 8.43 -8.89
CA LYS A 235 -3.57 8.20 -9.79
C LYS A 235 -3.31 9.42 -10.66
N PHE A 236 -2.13 10.00 -10.50
CA PHE A 236 -1.73 11.22 -11.22
C PHE A 236 -0.89 10.91 -12.46
N LEU A 237 -1.11 11.68 -13.53
CA LEU A 237 -0.25 11.61 -14.70
C LEU A 237 1.13 12.22 -14.39
N PRO A 238 2.24 11.73 -14.99
CA PRO A 238 3.57 12.29 -14.74
C PRO A 238 3.66 13.80 -15.02
N THR A 239 2.93 14.29 -16.02
CA THR A 239 2.85 15.71 -16.40
C THR A 239 2.15 16.60 -15.36
N THR A 240 1.51 15.98 -14.38
CA THR A 240 0.70 16.62 -13.33
C THR A 240 1.43 16.70 -11.99
N VAL A 241 2.40 15.81 -11.75
CA VAL A 241 3.10 15.72 -10.46
C VAL A 241 3.83 17.02 -10.13
N LYS A 242 4.61 17.57 -11.06
CA LYS A 242 5.43 18.77 -10.80
C LYS A 242 4.60 20.03 -10.47
N PRO A 243 3.61 20.44 -11.30
CA PRO A 243 2.78 21.61 -10.98
C PRO A 243 2.06 21.50 -9.63
N LEU A 244 1.71 20.27 -9.22
CA LEU A 244 1.01 20.03 -7.97
C LEU A 244 1.91 20.10 -6.74
N LEU A 245 3.14 19.59 -6.86
CA LEU A 245 4.15 19.79 -5.81
C LEU A 245 4.47 21.28 -5.64
N GLU A 246 4.50 22.04 -6.73
CA GLU A 246 4.61 23.51 -6.66
C GLU A 246 3.40 24.08 -5.89
N LEU A 247 2.15 23.76 -6.26
CA LEU A 247 0.97 24.24 -5.52
C LEU A 247 0.99 23.91 -4.02
N LEU A 248 1.38 22.69 -3.64
CA LEU A 248 1.35 22.21 -2.26
C LEU A 248 2.48 22.76 -1.38
N PHE A 249 3.59 23.22 -1.98
CA PHE A 249 4.83 23.55 -1.26
C PHE A 249 5.44 24.90 -1.65
N SER A 250 4.71 25.79 -2.34
CA SER A 250 5.18 27.15 -2.72
C SER A 250 5.07 28.20 -1.61
N SER A 251 5.04 27.78 -0.34
CA SER A 251 4.96 28.68 0.83
C SER A 251 6.09 28.42 1.81
#